data_AF-A6XG09-F1
#
_entry.id   AF-A6XG09-F1
#
_cell.length_a   1.000
_cell.length_b   1.000
_cell.length_c   1.000
_cell.angle_alpha   90.00
_cell.angle_beta   90.00
_cell.angle_gamma   90.00
#
_symmetry.space_group_name_H-M   'P 1'
#
loop_
_entity.id
_entity.type
_entity.pdbx_description
1 polymer ?
#
loop_
_entity_poly.entity_id
_entity_poly.type
_entity_poly.pdbx_seq_one_letter_code
_entity_poly.pdbx_strand_id
1 'polypeptide(L)'
;TSSRFVPFPLRYACEFLIQVFGVQINKEVNLAAQMREKHVLQTQTLLCDMLLRDAPVAIITQSPNVMDLVKCDGAALYYRKKFWLLGVTPTESQIRDVAEWLLEYHSESTGLSTDSLM
;
A
#
# COMPACT_ATOMS: atom_id res chain seq x y z
N THR A 1 7.24 24.37 35.17
CA THR A 1 6.08 23.47 35.43
C THR A 1 5.90 23.36 36.93
N SER A 2 4.70 23.57 37.46
CA SER A 2 4.42 23.45 38.91
C SER A 2 4.10 22.00 39.29
N SER A 3 4.43 21.60 40.51
CA SER A 3 4.09 20.26 41.02
C SER A 3 2.56 20.08 41.10
N ARG A 4 2.06 18.91 40.68
CA ARG A 4 0.63 18.58 40.71
C ARG A 4 0.44 17.19 41.33
N PHE A 5 -0.20 17.14 42.49
CA PHE A 5 -0.58 15.89 43.14
C PHE A 5 -1.92 15.40 42.59
N VAL A 6 -1.98 14.12 42.20
CA VAL A 6 -3.21 13.47 41.69
C VAL A 6 -3.56 12.30 42.62
N PRO A 7 -4.70 12.37 43.34
CA PRO A 7 -5.11 11.32 44.26
C PRO A 7 -5.29 9.96 43.57
N PHE A 8 -5.03 8.88 44.30
CA PHE A 8 -5.12 7.51 43.78
C PHE A 8 -6.49 7.18 43.13
N PRO A 9 -7.66 7.52 43.71
CA PRO A 9 -8.94 7.20 43.07
C PRO A 9 -9.10 7.82 41.68
N LEU A 10 -8.56 9.03 41.49
CA LEU A 10 -8.59 9.71 40.20
C LEU A 10 -7.63 9.03 39.19
N ARG A 11 -6.44 8.61 39.62
CA ARG A 11 -5.53 7.84 38.77
C ARG A 11 -6.13 6.51 38.33
N TYR A 12 -6.81 5.81 39.25
CA TYR A 12 -7.48 4.54 38.95
C TYR A 12 -8.64 4.72 37.97
N ALA A 13 -9.45 5.78 38.13
CA ALA A 13 -10.50 6.11 37.16
C ALA A 13 -9.92 6.42 35.77
N CYS A 14 -8.82 7.18 35.70
CA CYS A 14 -8.13 7.43 34.44
C CYS A 14 -7.56 6.16 33.82
N GLU A 15 -6.98 5.26 34.62
CA GLU A 15 -6.48 3.98 34.15
C GLU A 15 -7.59 3.15 33.51
N PHE A 16 -8.74 3.02 34.20
CA PHE A 16 -9.89 2.33 33.65
C PHE A 16 -10.37 2.93 32.33
N LEU A 17 -10.46 4.27 32.25
CA LEU A 17 -10.85 4.96 31.02
C LEU A 17 -9.89 4.67 29.87
N ILE A 18 -8.58 4.66 30.12
CA ILE A 18 -7.58 4.36 29.11
C ILE A 18 -7.63 2.88 28.69
N GLN A 19 -7.91 1.95 29.61
CA GLN A 19 -8.09 0.53 29.27
C GLN A 19 -9.29 0.34 28.34
N VAL A 20 -10.45 0.92 28.67
CA VAL A 20 -11.66 0.85 27.84
C VAL A 20 -11.43 1.52 26.48
N PHE A 21 -10.77 2.68 26.47
CA PHE A 21 -10.41 3.37 25.23
C PHE A 21 -9.48 2.52 24.36
N GLY A 22 -8.49 1.85 24.96
CA GLY A 22 -7.57 0.95 24.27
C GLY A 22 -8.30 -0.21 23.58
N VAL A 23 -9.30 -0.81 24.24
CA VAL A 23 -10.15 -1.85 23.63
C VAL A 23 -10.93 -1.31 22.44
N GLN A 24 -11.54 -0.13 22.57
CA GLN A 24 -12.33 0.47 21.48
C GLN A 24 -11.44 0.82 20.27
N ILE A 25 -10.27 1.42 20.51
CA ILE A 25 -9.32 1.74 19.43
C ILE A 25 -8.84 0.47 18.75
N ASN A 26 -8.51 -0.58 19.49
CA ASN A 26 -8.09 -1.85 18.91
C ASN A 26 -9.18 -2.43 17.99
N LYS A 27 -10.45 -2.35 18.41
CA LYS A 27 -11.58 -2.77 17.59
C LYS A 27 -11.68 -1.98 16.28
N GLU A 28 -11.60 -0.66 16.33
CA GLU A 28 -11.64 0.19 15.13
C GLU A 28 -10.46 -0.10 14.19
N VAL A 29 -9.26 -0.29 14.73
CA VAL A 29 -8.06 -0.64 13.95
C VAL A 29 -8.24 -1.99 13.25
N ASN A 30 -8.78 -2.99 13.95
CA ASN A 30 -9.02 -4.31 13.37
C ASN A 30 -10.10 -4.27 12.28
N LEU A 31 -11.19 -3.53 12.50
CA LEU A 31 -12.23 -3.33 11.48
C LEU A 31 -11.67 -2.66 10.23
N ALA A 32 -10.87 -1.60 10.40
CA ALA A 32 -10.23 -0.92 9.27
C ALA A 32 -9.26 -1.86 8.52
N ALA A 33 -8.53 -2.72 9.22
CA ALA A 33 -7.68 -3.74 8.60
C ALA A 33 -8.49 -4.76 7.80
N GLN A 34 -9.57 -5.29 8.37
CA GLN A 34 -10.45 -6.26 7.71
C GLN A 34 -11.11 -5.68 6.46
N MET A 35 -11.57 -4.42 6.51
CA MET A 35 -12.14 -3.75 5.34
C MET A 35 -11.09 -3.57 4.23
N ARG A 36 -9.86 -3.20 4.58
CA ARG A 36 -8.74 -3.10 3.62
C ARG A 36 -8.43 -4.45 3.00
N GLU A 37 -8.33 -5.51 3.78
CA GLU A 37 -8.03 -6.85 3.28
C GLU A 37 -9.12 -7.35 2.33
N LYS A 38 -10.40 -7.15 2.68
CA LYS A 38 -11.52 -7.48 1.79
C LYS A 38 -11.46 -6.72 0.47
N HIS A 39 -11.17 -5.41 0.52
CA HIS A 39 -11.01 -4.60 -0.68
C HIS A 39 -9.86 -5.11 -1.55
N VAL A 40 -8.69 -5.36 -0.96
CA VAL A 40 -7.54 -5.92 -1.67
C VAL A 40 -7.89 -7.25 -2.34
N LEU A 41 -8.54 -8.17 -1.64
CA LEU A 41 -8.93 -9.47 -2.20
C LEU A 41 -9.91 -9.32 -3.37
N GLN A 42 -10.88 -8.40 -3.28
CA GLN A 42 -11.82 -8.10 -4.37
C GLN A 42 -11.09 -7.54 -5.59
N THR A 43 -10.18 -6.60 -5.39
CA THR A 43 -9.37 -6.01 -6.47
C THR A 43 -8.44 -7.06 -7.10
N GLN A 44 -7.77 -7.89 -6.30
CA GLN A 44 -6.93 -9.00 -6.80
C GLN A 44 -7.74 -9.96 -7.68
N THR A 45 -8.95 -10.32 -7.24
CA THR A 45 -9.81 -11.23 -8.00
C THR A 45 -10.13 -10.66 -9.39
N LEU A 46 -10.44 -9.37 -9.47
CA LEU A 46 -10.72 -8.73 -10.75
C LEU A 46 -9.47 -8.61 -11.63
N LEU A 47 -8.33 -8.20 -11.05
CA LEU A 47 -7.08 -8.07 -11.79
C LEU A 47 -6.58 -9.42 -12.32
N CYS A 48 -6.77 -10.51 -11.55
CA CYS A 48 -6.49 -11.87 -12.02
C CYS A 48 -7.39 -12.27 -13.19
N ASP A 49 -8.69 -11.96 -13.16
CA ASP A 49 -9.60 -12.19 -14.31
C ASP A 49 -9.17 -11.38 -15.54
N MET A 50 -8.74 -10.13 -15.34
CA MET A 50 -8.25 -9.27 -16.44
C MET A 50 -6.94 -9.79 -17.04
N LEU A 51 -6.03 -10.34 -16.22
CA LEU A 51 -4.79 -10.98 -16.67
C LEU A 51 -5.06 -12.23 -17.53
N LEU A 52 -6.02 -13.06 -17.12
CA LEU A 52 -6.39 -14.29 -17.84
C LEU A 52 -7.06 -14.01 -19.19
N ARG A 53 -7.57 -12.79 -19.41
CA ARG A 53 -8.18 -12.33 -20.67
C ARG A 53 -7.18 -11.66 -21.63
N ASP A 54 -5.88 -11.91 -21.46
CA ASP A 54 -4.78 -11.62 -22.40
C ASP A 54 -4.41 -10.14 -22.62
N ALA A 55 -4.83 -9.22 -21.75
CA ALA A 55 -4.46 -7.82 -21.84
C ALA A 55 -3.78 -7.32 -20.55
N PRO A 56 -2.47 -7.52 -20.37
CA PRO A 56 -1.71 -6.94 -19.24
C PRO A 56 -1.82 -5.40 -19.18
N VAL A 57 -2.14 -4.78 -20.33
CA VAL A 57 -2.46 -3.35 -20.43
C VAL A 57 -3.71 -2.95 -19.65
N ALA A 58 -4.71 -3.84 -19.57
CA ALA A 58 -6.00 -3.55 -18.93
C ALA A 58 -5.85 -3.24 -17.43
N ILE A 59 -4.84 -3.80 -16.77
CA ILE A 59 -4.51 -3.58 -15.35
C ILE A 59 -4.16 -2.11 -15.06
N ILE A 60 -3.68 -1.37 -16.07
CA ILE A 60 -3.37 0.04 -15.96
C ILE A 60 -4.46 0.92 -16.58
N THR A 61 -5.08 0.48 -17.67
CA THR A 61 -5.99 1.35 -18.44
C THR A 61 -7.46 1.25 -18.04
N GLN A 62 -7.88 0.21 -17.33
CA GLN A 62 -9.28 0.01 -16.92
C GLN A 62 -9.47 0.23 -15.43
N SER A 63 -10.70 0.52 -15.02
CA SER A 63 -11.06 0.71 -13.60
C SER A 63 -11.79 -0.51 -13.08
N PRO A 64 -11.42 -1.06 -11.90
CA PRO A 64 -10.28 -0.70 -11.06
C PRO A 64 -8.92 -1.11 -11.67
N ASN A 65 -7.89 -0.31 -11.41
CA ASN A 65 -6.52 -0.48 -11.89
C ASN A 65 -5.56 -0.89 -10.76
N VAL A 66 -4.27 -1.02 -11.08
CA VAL A 66 -3.22 -1.39 -10.11
C VAL A 66 -3.10 -0.43 -8.91
N MET A 67 -3.42 0.86 -9.06
CA MET A 67 -3.41 1.83 -7.94
C MET A 67 -4.59 1.64 -6.98
N ASP A 68 -5.63 0.89 -7.40
CA ASP A 68 -6.72 0.47 -6.50
C ASP A 68 -6.32 -0.79 -5.69
N LEU A 69 -5.31 -1.53 -6.15
CA LEU A 69 -4.75 -2.68 -5.45
C LEU A 69 -3.73 -2.25 -4.39
N VAL A 70 -2.82 -1.35 -4.78
CA VAL A 70 -1.76 -0.81 -3.92
C VAL A 70 -1.95 0.69 -3.84
N LYS A 71 -2.07 1.23 -2.62
CA LYS A 71 -2.07 2.68 -2.44
C LYS A 71 -0.73 3.24 -2.89
N CYS A 72 -0.73 3.90 -4.04
CA CYS A 72 0.43 4.59 -4.58
C CYS A 72 0.01 5.87 -5.31
N ASP A 73 0.96 6.78 -5.48
CA ASP A 73 0.75 8.03 -6.22
C ASP A 73 0.87 7.83 -7.73
N GLY A 74 1.45 6.71 -8.18
CA GLY A 74 1.56 6.34 -9.58
C GLY A 74 2.02 4.90 -9.80
N ALA A 75 1.86 4.44 -11.04
CA ALA A 75 2.24 3.11 -11.49
C ALA A 75 2.71 3.14 -12.96
N ALA A 76 3.68 2.29 -13.29
CA ALA A 76 4.21 2.15 -14.64
C ALA A 76 4.35 0.66 -15.03
N LEU A 77 3.96 0.31 -16.25
CA LEU A 77 4.25 -0.98 -16.88
C LEU A 77 5.18 -0.75 -18.06
N TYR A 78 6.29 -1.48 -18.07
CA TYR A 78 7.17 -1.57 -19.22
C TYR A 78 7.12 -2.99 -19.79
N TYR A 79 6.54 -3.15 -20.98
CA TYR A 79 6.40 -4.45 -21.64
C TYR A 79 6.56 -4.32 -23.15
N ARG A 80 7.33 -5.22 -23.77
CA ARG A 80 7.63 -5.23 -25.22
C ARG A 80 8.06 -3.85 -25.77
N LYS A 81 8.95 -3.16 -25.04
CA LYS A 81 9.46 -1.82 -25.38
C LYS A 81 8.41 -0.70 -25.40
N LYS A 82 7.23 -0.93 -24.82
CA LYS A 82 6.17 0.08 -24.65
C LYS A 82 6.00 0.41 -23.16
N PHE A 83 5.68 1.67 -22.90
CA PHE A 83 5.38 2.17 -21.56
C PHE A 83 3.88 2.48 -21.44
N TRP A 84 3.32 2.11 -20.30
CA TRP A 84 2.01 2.56 -19.85
C TRP A 84 2.19 3.19 -18.49
N LEU A 85 1.89 4.48 -18.38
CA LEU A 85 2.11 5.31 -17.20
C LEU A 85 0.78 5.77 -16.64
N LEU A 86 0.66 5.78 -15.31
CA LEU A 86 -0.55 6.18 -14.61
C LEU A 86 -0.19 6.94 -13.33
N GLY A 87 -0.82 8.10 -13.11
CA GLY A 87 -0.50 8.95 -11.96
C GLY A 87 0.88 9.60 -12.05
N VAL A 88 1.54 9.78 -10.91
CA VAL A 88 2.86 10.41 -10.80
C VAL A 88 3.94 9.36 -11.06
N THR A 89 4.61 9.45 -12.20
CA THR A 89 5.64 8.48 -12.60
C THR A 89 6.92 9.20 -13.10
N PRO A 90 8.09 8.57 -12.99
CA PRO A 90 9.31 9.06 -13.63
C PRO A 90 9.19 9.06 -15.16
N THR A 91 10.11 9.74 -15.84
CA THR A 91 10.17 9.75 -17.31
C THR A 91 10.54 8.37 -17.88
N GLU A 92 10.20 8.11 -19.15
CA GLU A 92 10.50 6.82 -19.79
C GLU A 92 12.00 6.46 -19.77
N SER A 93 12.89 7.46 -19.88
CA SER A 93 14.33 7.24 -19.75
C SER A 93 14.69 6.79 -18.33
N GLN A 94 14.18 7.48 -17.31
CA GLN A 94 14.42 7.10 -15.91
C GLN A 94 13.87 5.71 -15.58
N ILE A 95 12.69 5.35 -16.10
CA ILE A 95 12.12 4.02 -15.90
C ILE A 95 13.01 2.95 -16.55
N ARG A 96 13.58 3.24 -17.72
CA ARG A 96 14.52 2.33 -18.39
C ARG A 96 15.79 2.14 -17.56
N ASP A 97 16.36 3.23 -17.04
CA ASP A 97 17.54 3.19 -16.19
C ASP A 97 17.29 2.34 -14.93
N VAL A 98 16.12 2.50 -14.28
CA VAL A 98 15.72 1.69 -13.12
C VAL A 98 15.55 0.21 -13.51
N ALA A 99 14.96 -0.09 -14.67
CA ALA A 99 14.80 -1.46 -15.14
C ALA A 99 16.14 -2.13 -15.45
N GLU A 100 17.09 -1.39 -16.02
CA GLU A 100 18.46 -1.87 -16.25
C GLU A 100 19.18 -2.14 -14.93
N TRP A 101 19.09 -1.21 -13.97
CA TRP A 101 19.63 -1.40 -12.62
C TRP A 101 19.05 -2.64 -11.91
N LEU A 102 17.74 -2.87 -12.01
CA LEU A 102 17.09 -4.07 -11.45
C LEU A 102 17.61 -5.36 -12.11
N LEU A 103 17.84 -5.35 -13.42
CA LEU A 103 18.38 -6.51 -14.12
C LEU A 103 19.84 -6.78 -13.77
N GLU A 104 20.63 -5.74 -13.53
CA GLU A 104 22.04 -5.88 -13.18
C GLU A 104 22.23 -6.42 -11.76
N TYR A 105 21.51 -5.86 -10.78
CA TYR A 105 21.74 -6.14 -9.35
C TYR A 105 20.72 -7.10 -8.72
N HIS A 106 19.55 -7.29 -9.33
CA HIS A 106 18.43 -8.04 -8.75
C HIS A 106 17.83 -9.09 -9.70
N SER A 107 18.58 -9.57 -10.70
CA SER A 107 18.10 -10.55 -11.70
C SER A 107 17.57 -11.87 -11.13
N GLU A 108 18.07 -12.30 -9.96
CA GLU A 108 17.61 -13.52 -9.29
C GLU A 108 16.33 -13.32 -8.45
N SER A 109 15.92 -12.07 -8.22
CA SER A 109 14.71 -11.77 -7.45
C SER A 109 13.48 -11.67 -8.35
N THR A 110 12.34 -12.16 -7.86
CA THR A 110 11.03 -11.96 -8.51
C THR A 110 10.44 -10.57 -8.27
N GLY A 111 11.03 -9.75 -7.39
CA GLY A 111 10.63 -8.37 -7.14
C GLY A 111 11.45 -7.68 -6.03
N LEU A 112 11.30 -6.37 -5.91
CA LEU A 112 11.93 -5.53 -4.88
C LEU A 112 10.89 -4.55 -4.31
N SER A 113 10.96 -4.28 -3.00
CA SER A 113 10.20 -3.21 -2.34
C SER A 113 11.16 -2.36 -1.51
N THR A 114 11.08 -1.04 -1.64
CA THR A 114 11.87 -0.08 -0.85
C THR A 114 11.08 1.20 -0.62
N ASP A 115 11.22 1.78 0.57
CA ASP A 115 10.65 3.09 0.92
C ASP A 115 11.57 4.25 0.49
N SER A 116 12.79 3.95 0.03
CA SER A 116 13.75 4.95 -0.43
C SER A 116 14.71 4.34 -1.46
N LEU A 117 14.56 4.78 -2.70
CA LEU A 117 15.44 4.45 -3.83
C LEU A 117 16.46 5.60 -3.98
N MET A 118 17.41 5.68 -3.02
CA MET A 118 18.56 6.59 -3.08
C MET A 118 19.82 5.83 -3.49
#